data_AF-A0A090T0N5-F1
#
_entry.id   AF-A0A090T0N5-F1
#
_cell.length_a   1.000
_cell.length_b   1.000
_cell.length_c   1.000
_cell.angle_alpha   90.00
_cell.angle_beta   90.00
_cell.angle_gamma   90.00
#
_symmetry.space_group_name_H-M   'P 1'
#
loop_
_entity.id
_entity.type
_entity.pdbx_description
1 polymer ?
#
loop_
_entity_poly.entity_id
_entity_poly.type
_entity_poly.pdbx_seq_one_letter_code
_entity_poly.pdbx_strand_id
1 'polypeptide(L)'
;MTLVTRVVDSNAKPLNGVRVEIWQCDGQGVYEHPRQPNAERFDSSFAGFAALESDAQGQCRFQTLYPVPYTGRPPHIHVKLWRGQREILTTQLYLKGETGNEWWGGSERDWLQMDVAKDGSGNRMTQFQFVV
;
A
#
# COMPACT_ATOMS: atom_id res chain seq x y z
N MET A 1 6.25 -8.98 -4.87
CA MET A 1 5.70 -7.94 -5.78
C MET A 1 6.44 -6.65 -5.50
N THR A 2 6.82 -5.92 -6.55
CA THR A 2 7.34 -4.57 -6.41
C THR A 2 6.19 -3.56 -6.38
N LEU A 3 6.12 -2.74 -5.34
CA LEU A 3 5.28 -1.53 -5.31
C LEU A 3 6.20 -0.31 -5.39
N VAL A 4 6.06 0.50 -6.43
CA VAL A 4 6.70 1.81 -6.52
C VAL A 4 5.68 2.88 -6.19
N THR A 5 5.89 3.63 -5.12
CA THR A 5 5.06 4.80 -4.81
C THR A 5 5.75 6.06 -5.33
N ARG A 6 4.99 7.04 -5.80
CA ARG A 6 5.50 8.38 -6.13
C ARG A 6 4.67 9.45 -5.44
N VAL A 7 5.30 10.37 -4.73
CA VAL A 7 4.60 11.48 -4.06
C VAL A 7 4.88 12.78 -4.81
N VAL A 8 3.81 13.50 -5.16
CA VAL A 8 3.87 14.80 -5.84
C VAL A 8 2.95 15.82 -5.18
N ASP A 9 3.19 17.10 -5.43
CA ASP A 9 2.23 18.16 -5.09
C ASP A 9 1.11 18.30 -6.15
N SER A 10 0.18 19.23 -5.92
CA SER A 10 -0.93 19.53 -6.84
C SER A 10 -0.49 20.02 -8.23
N ASN A 11 0.77 20.42 -8.40
CA ASN A 11 1.36 20.81 -9.69
C ASN A 11 2.20 19.68 -10.31
N ALA A 12 2.04 18.44 -9.81
CA ALA A 12 2.79 17.25 -10.21
C ALA A 12 4.31 17.33 -9.96
N LYS A 13 4.77 18.25 -9.08
CA LYS A 13 6.17 18.35 -8.71
C LYS A 13 6.52 17.25 -7.70
N PRO A 14 7.60 16.46 -7.92
CA PRO A 14 8.08 15.48 -6.95
C PRO A 14 8.37 16.07 -5.57
N LEU A 15 7.98 15.34 -4.53
CA LEU A 15 8.32 15.68 -3.15
C LEU A 15 9.37 14.70 -2.61
N ASN A 16 10.57 15.21 -2.34
CA ASN A 16 11.65 14.49 -1.67
C ASN A 16 11.45 14.50 -0.15
N GLY A 17 11.87 13.43 0.54
CA GLY A 17 11.88 13.34 1.99
C GLY A 17 10.49 13.16 2.62
N VAL A 18 9.50 12.73 1.84
CA VAL A 18 8.20 12.30 2.37
C VAL A 18 8.37 10.88 2.87
N ARG A 19 8.09 10.64 4.16
CA ARG A 19 8.09 9.29 4.70
C ARG A 19 6.81 8.59 4.28
N VAL A 20 6.96 7.50 3.55
CA VAL A 20 5.89 6.60 3.09
C VAL A 20 5.93 5.35 3.95
N GLU A 21 4.88 5.13 4.73
CA GLU A 21 4.65 3.94 5.53
C GLU A 21 3.62 3.06 4.80
N ILE A 22 3.92 1.77 4.67
CA ILE A 22 2.95 0.77 4.19
C ILE A 22 2.78 -0.33 5.23
N TRP A 23 1.55 -0.84 5.35
CA TRP A 23 1.28 -2.05 6.11
C TRP A 23 0.17 -2.89 5.49
N GLN A 24 0.26 -4.20 5.67
CA GLN A 24 -0.72 -5.15 5.17
C GLN A 24 -0.67 -6.47 5.96
N CYS A 25 -1.71 -7.29 5.79
CA CYS A 25 -1.67 -8.69 6.20
C CYS A 25 -0.69 -9.51 5.35
N ASP A 26 -0.33 -10.68 5.88
CA ASP A 26 0.39 -11.72 5.16
C ASP A 26 -0.46 -12.39 4.06
N GLY A 27 0.10 -13.42 3.42
CA GLY A 27 -0.59 -14.18 2.38
C GLY A 27 -1.80 -15.00 2.85
N GLN A 28 -2.04 -15.10 4.17
CA GLN A 28 -3.20 -15.77 4.77
C GLN A 28 -4.24 -14.80 5.33
N GLY A 29 -4.04 -13.48 5.15
CA GLY A 29 -4.96 -12.47 5.68
C GLY A 29 -4.78 -12.19 7.17
N VAL A 30 -3.63 -12.52 7.75
CA VAL A 30 -3.30 -12.29 9.17
C VAL A 30 -2.39 -11.07 9.28
N TYR A 31 -2.68 -10.16 10.21
CA TYR A 31 -1.79 -9.04 10.54
C TYR A 31 -0.84 -9.41 11.69
N GLU A 32 0.39 -8.91 11.62
CA GLU A 32 1.28 -8.82 12.78
C GLU A 32 0.79 -7.69 13.70
N HIS A 33 -0.26 -7.97 14.47
CA HIS A 33 -0.86 -7.00 15.37
C HIS A 33 -1.37 -7.67 16.64
N PRO A 34 -1.13 -7.12 17.85
CA PRO A 34 -1.51 -7.78 19.11
C PRO A 34 -3.02 -8.06 19.27
N ARG A 35 -3.86 -7.32 18.56
CA ARG A 35 -5.33 -7.52 18.56
C ARG A 35 -5.84 -8.38 17.40
N GLN A 36 -4.96 -8.87 16.53
CA GLN A 36 -5.34 -9.79 15.46
C GLN A 36 -5.75 -11.14 16.07
N PRO A 37 -6.93 -11.68 15.75
CA PRO A 37 -7.28 -13.06 16.11
C PRO A 37 -6.35 -14.06 15.41
N ASN A 38 -5.89 -15.05 16.16
CA ASN A 38 -4.93 -16.08 15.71
C ASN A 38 -3.60 -15.47 15.18
N ALA A 39 -3.09 -14.42 15.83
CA ALA A 39 -1.86 -13.73 15.43
C ALA A 39 -0.64 -14.66 15.36
N GLU A 40 -0.65 -15.78 16.10
CA GLU A 40 0.39 -16.81 16.04
C GLU A 40 0.51 -17.52 14.67
N ARG A 41 -0.48 -17.32 13.78
CA ARG A 41 -0.47 -17.85 12.41
C ARG A 41 0.21 -16.93 11.39
N PHE A 42 0.59 -15.71 11.81
CA PHE A 42 1.25 -14.77 10.95
C PHE A 42 2.55 -15.36 10.39
N ASP A 43 2.78 -15.20 9.08
CA ASP A 43 4.03 -15.63 8.44
C ASP A 43 5.22 -14.81 8.96
N SER A 44 6.02 -15.42 9.84
CA SER A 44 7.21 -14.80 10.43
C SER A 44 8.30 -14.42 9.41
N SER A 45 8.19 -14.88 8.16
CA SER A 45 9.10 -14.50 7.07
C SER A 45 8.70 -13.18 6.40
N PHE A 46 7.51 -12.67 6.70
CA PHE A 46 6.99 -11.41 6.18
C PHE A 46 6.95 -10.36 7.29
N ALA A 47 7.41 -9.14 7.01
CA ALA A 47 7.50 -8.10 8.04
C ALA A 47 6.17 -7.35 8.31
N GLY A 48 5.17 -7.44 7.43
CA GLY A 48 3.87 -6.75 7.59
C GLY A 48 3.90 -5.21 7.50
N PHE A 49 5.04 -4.58 7.70
CA PHE A 49 5.24 -3.12 7.75
C PHE A 49 6.56 -2.71 7.08
N ALA A 50 6.57 -1.55 6.44
CA ALA A 50 7.78 -0.88 5.99
C ALA A 50 7.61 0.65 5.97
N ALA A 51 8.68 1.38 6.24
CA ALA A 51 8.75 2.83 6.13
C ALA A 51 9.98 3.25 5.32
N LEU A 52 9.80 4.02 4.26
CA LEU A 52 10.87 4.56 3.42
C LEU A 52 10.67 6.06 3.21
N GLU A 53 11.76 6.79 2.99
CA GLU A 53 11.68 8.20 2.57
C GLU A 53 11.79 8.32 1.06
N SER A 54 11.00 9.22 0.47
CA SER A 54 10.97 9.44 -0.97
C SER A 54 12.25 10.11 -1.48
N ASP A 55 12.75 9.63 -2.62
CA ASP A 55 13.93 10.18 -3.29
C ASP A 55 13.65 11.54 -4.00
N ALA A 56 14.63 12.06 -4.74
CA ALA A 56 14.51 13.32 -5.47
C ALA A 56 13.43 13.31 -6.56
N GLN A 57 13.01 12.12 -7.02
CA GLN A 57 11.93 11.88 -7.97
C GLN A 57 10.60 11.61 -7.28
N GLY A 58 10.58 11.69 -5.93
CA GLY A 58 9.43 11.46 -5.08
C GLY A 58 9.12 9.98 -4.89
N GLN A 59 10.05 9.07 -5.20
CA GLN A 59 9.79 7.64 -5.26
C GLN A 59 10.23 6.87 -4.01
N CYS A 60 9.44 5.86 -3.65
CA CYS A 60 9.87 4.77 -2.77
C CYS A 60 9.61 3.43 -3.46
N ARG A 61 10.49 2.44 -3.27
CA ARG A 61 10.36 1.10 -3.85
C ARG A 61 10.29 0.05 -2.75
N PHE A 62 9.13 -0.61 -2.64
CA PHE A 62 8.88 -1.67 -1.68
C PHE A 62 8.87 -3.03 -2.36
N GLN A 63 9.42 -4.04 -1.69
CA GLN A 63 9.13 -5.45 -1.98
C GLN A 63 8.14 -5.95 -0.94
N THR A 64 6.97 -6.41 -1.39
CA THR A 64 5.92 -6.91 -0.50
C THR A 64 5.18 -8.09 -1.14
N LEU A 65 4.34 -8.76 -0.37
CA LEU A 65 3.44 -9.79 -0.87
C LEU A 65 2.32 -9.16 -1.72
N TYR A 66 1.77 -9.95 -2.63
CA TYR A 66 0.53 -9.55 -3.30
C TYR A 66 -0.60 -9.55 -2.27
N PRO A 67 -1.38 -8.47 -2.10
CA PRO A 67 -2.38 -8.39 -1.05
C PRO A 67 -3.48 -9.43 -1.27
N VAL A 68 -4.06 -9.90 -0.16
CA VAL A 68 -5.17 -10.87 -0.14
C VAL A 68 -6.36 -10.29 0.63
N PRO A 69 -7.59 -10.80 0.41
CA PRO A 69 -8.74 -10.39 1.21
C PRO A 69 -8.56 -10.83 2.66
N TYR A 70 -9.13 -10.08 3.61
CA TYR A 70 -9.18 -10.50 5.02
C TYR A 70 -10.43 -9.98 5.72
N THR A 71 -11.05 -10.80 6.57
CA THR A 71 -12.24 -10.43 7.36
C THR A 71 -13.35 -9.74 6.54
N GLY A 72 -13.62 -10.23 5.33
CA GLY A 72 -14.64 -9.65 4.43
C GLY A 72 -14.26 -8.30 3.81
N ARG A 73 -13.00 -7.88 3.89
CA ARG A 73 -12.45 -6.71 3.21
C ARG A 73 -11.75 -7.14 1.92
N PRO A 74 -11.81 -6.32 0.85
CA PRO A 74 -11.07 -6.58 -0.38
C PRO A 74 -9.55 -6.61 -0.14
N PRO A 75 -8.74 -7.18 -1.04
CA PRO A 75 -7.29 -7.07 -0.96
C PRO A 75 -6.84 -5.61 -0.98
N HIS A 76 -6.04 -5.21 0.00
CA HIS A 76 -5.47 -3.86 0.01
C HIS A 76 -4.17 -3.77 0.80
N ILE A 77 -3.44 -2.68 0.52
CA ILE A 77 -2.28 -2.23 1.28
C ILE A 77 -2.65 -0.89 1.90
N HIS A 78 -2.47 -0.76 3.21
CA HIS A 78 -2.62 0.52 3.85
C HIS A 78 -1.39 1.40 3.62
N VAL A 79 -1.61 2.71 3.50
CA VAL A 79 -0.53 3.68 3.28
C VAL A 79 -0.73 4.89 4.17
N LYS A 80 0.37 5.40 4.71
CA LYS A 80 0.43 6.68 5.42
C LYS A 80 1.62 7.50 4.97
N LEU A 81 1.40 8.79 4.75
CA LEU A 81 2.40 9.74 4.32
C LEU A 81 2.66 10.78 5.41
N TRP A 82 3.94 11.06 5.65
CA TRP A 82 4.38 12.06 6.61
C TRP A 82 5.34 13.07 5.98
N ARG A 83 5.18 14.34 6.35
CA ARG A 83 6.14 15.40 6.06
C ARG A 83 6.71 15.93 7.38
N GLY A 84 7.94 15.51 7.70
CA GLY A 84 8.47 15.67 9.05
C GLY A 84 7.60 14.91 10.06
N GLN A 85 7.08 15.61 11.08
CA GLN A 85 6.22 15.02 12.11
C GLN A 85 4.72 15.10 11.78
N ARG A 86 4.34 15.71 10.64
CA ARG A 86 2.94 15.89 10.26
C ARG A 86 2.48 14.75 9.35
N GLU A 87 1.40 14.08 9.75
CA GLU A 87 0.64 13.20 8.86
C GLU A 87 -0.07 14.06 7.80
N ILE A 88 0.14 13.73 6.52
CA ILE A 88 -0.46 14.47 5.40
C ILE A 88 -1.50 13.63 4.63
N LEU A 89 -1.43 12.30 4.73
CA LEU A 89 -2.38 11.39 4.11
C LEU A 89 -2.39 10.05 4.84
N THR A 90 -3.57 9.51 5.10
CA THR A 90 -3.79 8.09 5.40
C THR A 90 -4.80 7.56 4.40
N THR A 91 -4.45 6.48 3.69
CA THR A 91 -5.29 5.89 2.66
C THR A 91 -5.04 4.38 2.54
N GLN A 92 -5.66 3.76 1.54
CA GLN A 92 -5.48 2.37 1.18
C GLN A 92 -5.32 2.26 -0.34
N LEU A 93 -4.61 1.24 -0.78
CA LEU A 93 -4.46 0.88 -2.18
C LEU A 93 -5.11 -0.47 -2.43
N TYR A 94 -5.99 -0.55 -3.43
CA TYR A 94 -6.73 -1.75 -3.79
C TYR A 94 -6.19 -2.35 -5.08
N LEU A 95 -6.46 -3.62 -5.34
CA LEU A 95 -6.20 -4.18 -6.67
C LEU A 95 -7.27 -3.70 -7.66
N LYS A 96 -6.87 -3.51 -8.92
CA LYS A 96 -7.79 -3.11 -9.99
C LYS A 96 -8.96 -4.09 -10.12
N GLY A 97 -10.18 -3.56 -10.02
CA GLY A 97 -11.44 -4.31 -10.04
C GLY A 97 -11.82 -4.97 -8.71
N GLU A 98 -10.98 -4.84 -7.67
CA GLU A 98 -11.19 -5.47 -6.36
C GLU A 98 -11.27 -4.41 -5.24
N THR A 99 -12.16 -3.44 -5.38
CA THR A 99 -12.37 -2.36 -4.40
C THR A 99 -13.37 -2.70 -3.29
N GLY A 100 -13.98 -3.89 -3.35
CA GLY A 100 -15.02 -4.34 -2.42
C GLY A 100 -16.41 -3.81 -2.77
N ASN A 101 -17.45 -4.49 -2.29
CA ASN A 101 -18.85 -4.15 -2.56
C ASN A 101 -19.61 -3.78 -1.27
N GLU A 102 -18.89 -3.46 -0.20
CA GLU A 102 -19.48 -3.17 1.09
C GLU A 102 -20.17 -1.80 1.07
N TRP A 103 -21.26 -1.62 1.82
CA TRP A 103 -22.02 -0.35 1.84
C TRP A 103 -21.24 0.84 2.42
N TRP A 104 -20.19 0.58 3.20
CA TRP A 104 -19.24 1.61 3.68
C TRP A 104 -18.07 1.84 2.69
N GLY A 105 -18.04 1.12 1.58
CA GLY A 105 -17.20 1.44 0.43
C GLY A 105 -17.91 2.44 -0.48
N GLY A 106 -17.17 3.42 -0.98
CA GLY A 106 -17.67 4.45 -1.91
C GLY A 106 -16.88 4.48 -3.20
N SER A 107 -17.39 5.18 -4.20
CA SER A 107 -16.77 5.34 -5.52
C SER A 107 -15.41 6.05 -5.46
N GLU A 108 -15.06 6.67 -4.33
CA GLU A 108 -13.74 7.24 -4.08
C GLU A 108 -12.62 6.19 -4.13
N ARG A 109 -12.93 4.92 -3.85
CA ARG A 109 -11.96 3.82 -3.98
C ARG A 109 -11.53 3.58 -5.43
N ASP A 110 -12.27 4.06 -6.42
CA ASP A 110 -11.90 3.90 -7.82
C ASP A 110 -10.57 4.59 -8.14
N TRP A 111 -10.24 5.67 -7.44
CA TRP A 111 -8.99 6.42 -7.55
C TRP A 111 -7.83 5.77 -6.79
N LEU A 112 -8.08 4.71 -6.02
CA LEU A 112 -7.13 4.06 -5.13
C LEU A 112 -6.68 2.69 -5.64
N GLN A 113 -6.90 2.41 -6.92
CA GLN A 113 -6.60 1.12 -7.53
C GLN A 113 -5.18 1.07 -8.09
N MET A 114 -4.49 -0.04 -7.82
CA MET A 114 -3.21 -0.41 -8.40
C MET A 114 -3.43 -1.42 -9.52
N ASP A 115 -2.89 -1.12 -10.70
CA ASP A 115 -2.82 -2.08 -11.80
C ASP A 115 -1.50 -2.87 -11.68
N VAL A 116 -1.58 -4.16 -11.36
CA VAL A 116 -0.41 -5.00 -11.12
C VAL A 116 -0.08 -5.77 -12.39
N ALA A 117 0.98 -5.33 -13.07
CA ALA A 117 1.53 -6.01 -14.23
C ALA A 117 2.59 -7.05 -13.83
N LYS A 118 2.99 -7.90 -14.77
CA LYS A 118 4.20 -8.73 -14.67
C LYS A 118 5.28 -8.13 -15.57
N ASP A 119 6.51 -8.09 -15.08
CA ASP A 119 7.67 -7.75 -15.92
C ASP A 119 8.08 -8.93 -16.83
N GLY A 120 9.09 -8.72 -17.68
CA GLY A 120 9.60 -9.75 -18.59
C GLY A 120 10.20 -10.98 -17.90
N SER A 121 10.45 -10.92 -16.60
CA SER A 121 10.91 -12.03 -15.76
C SER A 121 9.76 -12.70 -14.99
N GLY A 122 8.51 -12.23 -15.18
CA GLY A 122 7.33 -12.74 -14.52
C GLY A 122 7.07 -12.16 -13.12
N ASN A 123 7.92 -11.24 -12.65
CA ASN A 123 7.73 -10.61 -11.34
C ASN A 123 6.60 -9.60 -11.40
N ARG A 124 5.74 -9.61 -10.39
CA ARG A 124 4.65 -8.64 -10.27
C ARG A 124 5.20 -7.26 -9.90
N MET A 125 4.76 -6.23 -10.62
CA MET A 125 5.13 -4.83 -10.40
C MET A 125 3.90 -3.92 -10.56
N THR A 126 3.82 -2.90 -9.72
CA THR A 126 2.84 -1.82 -9.85
C THR A 126 3.44 -0.49 -9.41
N GLN A 127 2.85 0.60 -9.88
CA GLN A 127 3.18 1.95 -9.48
C GLN A 127 1.93 2.70 -9.05
N PHE A 128 2.02 3.48 -7.98
CA PHE A 128 0.95 4.34 -7.51
C PHE A 128 1.46 5.75 -7.21
N GLN A 129 0.75 6.78 -7.71
CA GLN A 129 1.11 8.18 -7.45
C GLN A 129 0.13 8.80 -6.44
N PHE A 130 0.68 9.38 -5.38
CA PHE A 130 -0.04 10.21 -4.43
C PHE A 130 0.12 11.68 -4.79
N VAL A 131 -0.98 12.43 -4.72
CA VAL A 131 -1.00 13.89 -4.84
C VAL A 131 -1.37 14.44 -3.47
N VAL A 132 -0.50 15.28 -2.89
CA VAL A 132 -0.63 15.84 -1.53
C VAL A 132 -0.35 17.34 -1.46
#